data_AF-A0A354BKX8-F1
#
_entry.id   AF-A0A354BKX8-F1
#
_cell.length_a   1.000
_cell.length_b   1.000
_cell.length_c   1.000
_cell.angle_alpha   90.00
_cell.angle_beta   90.00
_cell.angle_gamma   90.00
#
_symmetry.space_group_name_H-M   'P 1'
#
loop_
_entity.id
_entity.type
_entity.pdbx_description
1 polymer ?
#
loop_
_entity_poly.entity_id
_entity_poly.type
_entity_poly.pdbx_seq_one_letter_code
_entity_poly.pdbx_strand_id
1 'polypeptide(L)'
;YKAHACLGCHTIEDNGKLIGGPQSAALQNAGQRYNPDWVYRFGQNPQDFTVHNGEFLADATDPQLRAVIGYLMVQGVPDFQYYEPWTSPEFSKTDVGRGKVLYREYCAQCHGLTGKGDGPAASGLEPKPAIHANMPFDKLPIEYLYNVINHGGVAVGKSPNMPYWGLTIGQQGVADVIAYLRVTFKGIPEAASSAGSEPSAACVQPRKTAMAPNDYLTRTNPVPA
;
A
#
# COMPACT_ATOMS: atom_id res chain seq x y z
N TYR A 1 11.79 5.87 7.08
CA TYR A 1 12.76 6.58 7.94
C TYR A 1 12.12 7.01 9.26
N LYS A 2 11.14 7.92 9.25
CA LYS A 2 10.44 8.36 10.49
C LYS A 2 9.78 7.22 11.27
N ALA A 3 9.14 6.28 10.56
CA ALA A 3 8.45 5.13 11.16
C ALA A 3 9.37 4.11 11.86
N HIS A 4 10.68 4.14 11.60
CA HIS A 4 11.65 3.17 12.14
C HIS A 4 12.61 3.80 13.15
N ALA A 5 12.19 4.90 13.79
CA ALA A 5 12.95 5.62 14.82
C ALA A 5 14.36 6.14 14.42
N CYS A 6 14.74 6.09 13.14
CA CYS A 6 16.06 6.54 12.67
C CYS A 6 16.33 8.02 13.01
N LEU A 7 15.29 8.87 12.95
CA LEU A 7 15.38 10.30 13.29
C LEU A 7 15.83 10.57 14.73
N GLY A 8 15.65 9.63 15.66
CA GLY A 8 16.07 9.81 17.05
C GLY A 8 17.58 10.00 17.19
N CYS A 9 18.35 9.35 16.30
CA CYS A 9 19.81 9.33 16.36
C CYS A 9 20.50 9.96 15.16
N HIS A 10 19.86 9.99 13.99
CA HIS A 10 20.47 10.44 12.74
C HIS A 10 19.85 11.75 12.24
N THR A 11 20.71 12.66 11.80
CA THR A 11 20.28 13.90 11.15
C THR A 11 20.13 13.74 9.64
N ILE A 12 19.10 14.36 9.07
CA ILE A 12 18.82 14.44 7.62
C ILE A 12 18.34 15.85 7.25
N GLU A 13 18.32 16.14 5.96
CA GLU A 13 17.67 17.34 5.43
C GLU A 13 16.26 17.00 4.92
N ASP A 14 15.24 17.69 5.44
CA ASP A 14 13.85 17.54 5.03
C ASP A 14 13.28 18.94 4.76
N ASN A 15 12.91 19.21 3.50
CA ASN A 15 12.42 20.53 3.04
C ASN A 15 13.35 21.70 3.41
N GLY A 16 14.66 21.56 3.15
CA GLY A 16 15.67 22.60 3.42
C GLY A 16 15.96 22.83 4.90
N LYS A 17 15.47 21.96 5.79
CA LYS A 17 15.72 22.03 7.23
C LYS A 17 16.43 20.79 7.71
N LEU A 18 17.39 21.01 8.61
CA LEU A 18 18.02 19.93 9.33
C LEU A 18 17.13 19.42 10.46
N ILE A 19 16.83 18.13 10.44
CA ILE A 19 16.02 17.47 11.45
C ILE A 19 16.71 16.21 11.97
N GLY A 20 16.29 15.72 13.13
CA GLY A 20 16.79 14.50 13.77
C GLY A 20 17.77 14.75 14.92
N GLY A 21 18.31 13.68 15.48
CA GLY A 21 19.28 13.72 16.57
C GLY A 21 20.73 13.70 16.06
N PRO A 22 21.67 14.43 16.68
CA PRO A 22 23.09 14.41 16.31
C PRO A 22 23.88 13.29 17.00
N GLN A 23 23.19 12.26 17.52
CA GLN A 23 23.82 11.21 18.33
C GLN A 23 24.61 10.18 17.49
N SER A 24 24.25 10.05 16.21
CA SER A 24 24.84 9.11 15.26
C SER A 24 25.19 9.83 13.95
N ALA A 25 25.59 9.06 12.94
CA ALA A 25 26.04 9.57 11.65
C ALA A 25 25.04 10.56 11.04
N ALA A 26 25.57 11.65 10.51
CA ALA A 26 24.83 12.66 9.76
C ALA A 26 24.58 12.16 8.32
N LEU A 27 23.32 12.06 7.91
CA LEU A 27 22.86 11.41 6.68
C LEU A 27 22.34 12.37 5.59
N GLN A 28 22.47 13.68 5.78
CA GLN A 28 22.06 14.73 4.83
C GLN A 28 22.71 14.57 3.45
N ASN A 29 23.93 14.03 3.41
CA ASN A 29 24.67 13.78 2.18
C ASN A 29 24.91 12.28 1.95
N ALA A 30 24.04 11.42 2.51
CA ALA A 30 24.24 9.97 2.45
C ALA A 30 24.32 9.45 1.00
N GLY A 31 23.52 10.01 0.08
CA GLY A 31 23.54 9.65 -1.33
C GLY A 31 24.83 9.99 -2.07
N GLN A 32 25.61 10.95 -1.57
CA GLN A 32 26.92 11.28 -2.12
C GLN A 32 28.07 10.48 -1.48
N ARG A 33 27.84 9.91 -0.29
CA ARG A 33 28.89 9.39 0.59
C ARG A 33 28.96 7.88 0.66
N TYR A 34 27.82 7.20 0.50
CA TYR A 34 27.72 5.78 0.77
C TYR A 34 27.32 4.98 -0.47
N ASN A 35 27.81 3.74 -0.53
CA ASN A 35 27.34 2.77 -1.49
C ASN A 35 26.00 2.17 -1.01
N PRO A 36 24.96 2.11 -1.86
CA PRO A 36 23.62 1.65 -1.46
C PRO A 36 23.60 0.21 -0.92
N ASP A 37 24.37 -0.70 -1.52
CA ASP A 37 24.44 -2.09 -1.10
C ASP A 37 25.12 -2.22 0.27
N TRP A 38 26.13 -1.39 0.52
CA TRP A 38 26.78 -1.33 1.83
C TRP A 38 25.82 -0.81 2.91
N VAL A 39 25.09 0.29 2.66
CA VAL A 39 24.13 0.82 3.66
C VAL A 39 22.99 -0.17 3.89
N TYR A 40 22.52 -0.84 2.84
CA TYR A 40 21.53 -1.91 2.98
C TYR A 40 22.06 -3.05 3.84
N ARG A 41 23.27 -3.56 3.56
CA ARG A 41 23.85 -4.65 4.37
C ARG A 41 24.10 -4.24 5.82
N PHE A 42 24.57 -3.01 6.05
CA PHE A 42 24.73 -2.45 7.39
C PHE A 42 23.38 -2.34 8.11
N GLY A 43 22.34 -1.83 7.44
CA GLY A 43 21.01 -1.69 8.01
C GLY A 43 20.30 -3.01 8.33
N GLN A 44 20.69 -4.13 7.68
CA GLN A 44 20.19 -5.45 8.04
C GLN A 44 20.70 -5.90 9.41
N ASN A 45 21.99 -5.70 9.69
CA ASN A 45 22.57 -6.02 10.99
C ASN A 45 23.89 -5.25 11.23
N PRO A 46 23.85 -4.09 11.91
CA PRO A 46 25.02 -3.27 12.17
C PRO A 46 26.09 -3.98 13.01
N GLN A 47 25.66 -4.91 13.87
CA GLN A 47 26.53 -5.64 14.80
C GLN A 47 27.45 -6.62 14.08
N ASP A 48 27.14 -7.01 12.83
CA ASP A 48 28.00 -7.86 12.00
C ASP A 48 29.30 -7.13 11.57
N PHE A 49 29.30 -5.80 11.62
CA PHE A 49 30.44 -4.97 11.23
C PHE A 49 31.22 -4.45 12.43
N THR A 50 30.50 -3.93 13.44
CA THR A 50 31.10 -3.41 14.66
C THR A 50 30.16 -3.66 15.82
N VAL A 51 30.55 -4.59 16.68
CA VAL A 51 29.79 -4.96 17.86
C VAL A 51 29.74 -3.77 18.84
N HIS A 52 28.59 -3.55 19.47
CA HIS A 52 28.32 -2.49 20.44
C HIS A 52 28.47 -1.06 19.90
N ASN A 53 28.27 -0.85 18.59
CA ASN A 53 28.32 0.48 17.96
C ASN A 53 27.14 1.41 18.31
N GLY A 54 26.14 0.93 19.04
CA GLY A 54 24.94 1.69 19.42
C GLY A 54 23.84 1.75 18.34
N GLU A 55 24.10 1.26 17.14
CA GLU A 55 23.06 1.12 16.10
C GLU A 55 22.27 -0.17 16.34
N PHE A 56 20.95 -0.03 16.51
CA PHE A 56 20.08 -1.15 16.76
C PHE A 56 19.58 -1.79 15.46
N LEU A 57 19.12 -3.03 15.54
CA LEU A 57 18.46 -3.69 14.41
C LEU A 57 17.09 -3.02 14.19
N ALA A 58 16.96 -2.28 13.09
CA ALA A 58 15.73 -1.57 12.78
C ALA A 58 14.56 -2.56 12.63
N ASP A 59 13.44 -2.25 13.28
CA ASP A 59 12.18 -2.97 13.07
C ASP A 59 11.59 -2.57 11.70
N ALA A 60 12.19 -3.11 10.65
CA ALA A 60 11.83 -2.88 9.27
C ALA A 60 11.89 -4.21 8.50
N THR A 61 10.80 -4.53 7.81
CA THR A 61 10.82 -5.60 6.81
C THR A 61 11.79 -5.27 5.68
N ASP A 62 12.22 -6.29 4.94
CA ASP A 62 13.16 -6.13 3.83
C ASP A 62 12.73 -5.06 2.78
N PRO A 63 11.46 -5.00 2.32
CA PRO A 63 10.99 -3.91 1.47
C PRO A 63 11.02 -2.53 2.13
N GLN A 64 10.71 -2.44 3.44
CA GLN A 64 10.74 -1.19 4.18
C GLN A 64 12.19 -0.69 4.34
N LEU A 65 13.13 -1.59 4.64
CA LEU A 65 14.54 -1.25 4.72
C LEU A 65 15.04 -0.72 3.38
N ARG A 66 14.72 -1.38 2.25
CA ARG A 66 15.07 -0.85 0.92
C ARG A 66 14.48 0.52 0.64
N ALA A 67 13.23 0.79 1.06
CA ALA A 67 12.63 2.12 0.92
C ALA A 67 13.36 3.17 1.78
N VAL A 68 13.80 2.81 2.99
CA VAL A 68 14.65 3.67 3.83
C VAL A 68 15.97 3.96 3.13
N ILE A 69 16.65 2.94 2.61
CA ILE A 69 17.93 3.12 1.90
C ILE A 69 17.73 3.98 0.67
N GLY A 70 16.72 3.72 -0.16
CA GLY A 70 16.39 4.56 -1.32
C GLY A 70 16.19 6.03 -0.93
N TYR A 71 15.47 6.28 0.16
CA TYR A 71 15.31 7.63 0.70
C TYR A 71 16.63 8.26 1.17
N LEU A 72 17.52 7.49 1.80
CA LEU A 72 18.86 7.96 2.18
C LEU A 72 19.75 8.25 0.97
N MET A 73 19.62 7.46 -0.10
CA MET A 73 20.44 7.62 -1.30
C MET A 73 20.06 8.83 -2.14
N VAL A 74 18.88 9.42 -1.93
CA VAL A 74 18.54 10.73 -2.52
C VAL A 74 18.99 11.92 -1.67
N GLN A 75 19.43 11.69 -0.43
CA GLN A 75 19.88 12.76 0.46
C GLN A 75 21.14 13.40 -0.08
N GLY A 76 21.07 14.72 -0.30
CA GLY A 76 22.16 15.52 -0.83
C GLY A 76 22.39 15.34 -2.32
N VAL A 77 21.50 14.69 -3.08
CA VAL A 77 21.66 14.51 -4.53
C VAL A 77 20.77 15.54 -5.25
N PRO A 78 21.30 16.73 -5.64
CA PRO A 78 20.48 17.83 -6.16
C PRO A 78 19.82 17.51 -7.50
N ASP A 79 20.51 16.74 -8.35
CA ASP A 79 20.05 16.36 -9.69
C ASP A 79 19.47 14.93 -9.72
N PHE A 80 18.86 14.49 -8.61
CA PHE A 80 18.28 13.15 -8.57
C PHE A 80 17.12 13.05 -9.56
N GLN A 81 17.33 12.31 -10.65
CA GLN A 81 16.28 12.02 -11.61
C GLN A 81 15.39 10.90 -11.04
N TYR A 82 14.23 11.29 -10.52
CA TYR A 82 13.22 10.34 -10.09
C TYR A 82 12.73 9.54 -11.29
N TYR A 83 12.89 8.21 -11.20
CA TYR A 83 12.28 7.31 -12.18
C TYR A 83 10.78 7.29 -11.94
N GLU A 84 10.03 7.75 -12.95
CA GLU A 84 8.58 7.75 -12.96
C GLU A 84 8.06 6.41 -13.50
N PRO A 85 7.59 5.47 -12.67
CA PRO A 85 7.25 4.13 -13.17
C PRO A 85 6.08 4.17 -14.17
N TRP A 86 5.22 5.17 -14.06
CA TRP A 86 4.10 5.39 -14.98
C TRP A 86 4.52 5.86 -16.38
N THR A 87 5.79 6.16 -16.63
CA THR A 87 6.30 6.41 -17.99
C THR A 87 6.87 5.15 -18.66
N SER A 88 6.79 3.99 -18.00
CA SER A 88 7.33 2.74 -18.52
C SER A 88 6.47 2.15 -19.65
N PRO A 89 7.02 1.18 -20.44
CA PRO A 89 6.27 0.51 -21.49
C PRO A 89 4.95 -0.12 -21.02
N GLU A 90 4.90 -0.62 -19.79
CA GLU A 90 3.71 -1.22 -19.20
C GLU A 90 2.53 -0.24 -19.15
N PHE A 91 2.79 1.00 -18.77
CA PHE A 91 1.79 2.06 -18.69
C PHE A 91 1.38 2.62 -20.05
N SER A 92 2.17 2.37 -21.10
CA SER A 92 1.79 2.68 -22.49
C SER A 92 0.90 1.62 -23.14
N LYS A 93 0.86 0.40 -22.58
CA LYS A 93 0.16 -0.77 -23.15
C LYS A 93 -0.89 -1.32 -22.19
N THR A 94 -1.71 -0.46 -21.62
CA THR A 94 -2.73 -0.86 -20.65
C THR A 94 -3.87 -1.68 -21.28
N ASP A 95 -4.32 -2.71 -20.57
CA ASP A 95 -5.48 -3.53 -20.92
C ASP A 95 -6.60 -3.39 -19.87
N VAL A 96 -7.66 -2.68 -20.23
CA VAL A 96 -8.83 -2.46 -19.37
C VAL A 96 -9.56 -3.78 -19.03
N GLY A 97 -9.58 -4.74 -19.96
CA GLY A 97 -10.19 -6.06 -19.74
C GLY A 97 -9.43 -6.85 -18.68
N ARG A 98 -8.10 -6.86 -18.75
CA ARG A 98 -7.26 -7.47 -17.71
C ARG A 98 -7.38 -6.73 -16.38
N GLY A 99 -7.41 -5.40 -16.40
CA GLY A 99 -7.65 -4.56 -15.23
C GLY A 99 -8.97 -4.88 -14.52
N LYS A 100 -10.05 -5.13 -15.27
CA LYS A 100 -11.35 -5.58 -14.73
C LYS A 100 -11.25 -6.91 -13.99
N VAL A 101 -10.51 -7.88 -14.54
CA VAL A 101 -10.30 -9.19 -13.91
C VAL A 101 -9.54 -9.04 -12.60
N LEU A 102 -8.43 -8.29 -12.61
CA LEU A 102 -7.63 -8.02 -11.42
C LEU A 102 -8.44 -7.27 -10.35
N TYR A 103 -9.23 -6.28 -10.76
CA TYR A 103 -10.10 -5.54 -9.85
C TYR A 103 -11.12 -6.46 -9.17
N ARG A 104 -11.76 -7.35 -9.95
CA ARG A 104 -12.72 -8.33 -9.41
C ARG A 104 -12.06 -9.28 -8.41
N GLU A 105 -10.86 -9.74 -8.71
CA GLU A 105 -10.16 -10.74 -7.89
C GLU A 105 -9.65 -10.15 -6.57
N TYR A 106 -8.97 -9.00 -6.66
CA TYR A 106 -8.21 -8.44 -5.54
C TYR A 106 -8.88 -7.23 -4.88
N CYS A 107 -9.47 -6.33 -5.67
CA CYS A 107 -9.94 -5.05 -5.16
C CYS A 107 -11.40 -5.10 -4.65
N ALA A 108 -12.25 -5.85 -5.36
CA ALA A 108 -13.69 -5.90 -5.10
C ALA A 108 -14.04 -6.56 -3.75
N GLN A 109 -13.12 -7.31 -3.15
CA GLN A 109 -13.30 -7.90 -1.83
C GLN A 109 -13.50 -6.84 -0.74
N CYS A 110 -12.91 -5.66 -0.92
CA CYS A 110 -13.07 -4.52 -0.02
C CYS A 110 -13.88 -3.40 -0.67
N HIS A 111 -13.56 -3.04 -1.92
CA HIS A 111 -14.17 -1.90 -2.61
C HIS A 111 -15.51 -2.22 -3.29
N GLY A 112 -15.89 -3.50 -3.35
CA GLY A 112 -17.10 -3.97 -4.04
C GLY A 112 -16.94 -4.01 -5.56
N LEU A 113 -17.74 -4.87 -6.21
CA LEU A 113 -17.74 -5.01 -7.68
C LEU A 113 -18.16 -3.71 -8.38
N THR A 114 -19.05 -2.94 -7.74
CA THR A 114 -19.54 -1.65 -8.25
C THR A 114 -18.80 -0.46 -7.63
N GLY A 115 -17.73 -0.69 -6.87
CA GLY A 115 -16.95 0.37 -6.26
C GLY A 115 -17.65 1.09 -5.10
N LYS A 116 -18.68 0.50 -4.49
CA LYS A 116 -19.47 1.13 -3.43
C LYS A 116 -18.88 0.98 -2.03
N GLY A 117 -17.71 0.36 -1.90
CA GLY A 117 -17.12 0.06 -0.58
C GLY A 117 -17.91 -0.99 0.19
N ASP A 118 -18.64 -1.85 -0.53
CA ASP A 118 -19.56 -2.87 -0.01
C ASP A 118 -19.04 -4.30 -0.28
N GLY A 119 -17.72 -4.45 -0.44
CA GLY A 119 -17.10 -5.76 -0.57
C GLY A 119 -17.31 -6.61 0.69
N PRO A 120 -17.26 -7.95 0.59
CA PRO A 120 -17.48 -8.85 1.72
C PRO A 120 -16.57 -8.59 2.93
N ALA A 121 -15.37 -8.04 2.72
CA ALA A 121 -14.45 -7.67 3.80
C ALA A 121 -14.71 -6.26 4.37
N ALA A 122 -15.50 -5.41 3.70
CA ALA A 122 -15.63 -4.00 4.05
C ALA A 122 -16.26 -3.74 5.43
N SER A 123 -17.17 -4.60 5.88
CA SER A 123 -17.87 -4.43 7.15
C SER A 123 -16.94 -4.51 8.36
N GLY A 124 -15.89 -5.33 8.29
CA GLY A 124 -14.91 -5.53 9.36
C GLY A 124 -13.73 -4.55 9.37
N LEU A 125 -13.68 -3.61 8.44
CA LEU A 125 -12.56 -2.66 8.31
C LEU A 125 -12.91 -1.30 8.89
N GLU A 126 -12.00 -0.78 9.71
CA GLU A 126 -11.95 0.62 10.14
C GLU A 126 -10.55 1.21 9.83
N PRO A 127 -10.46 2.34 9.11
CA PRO A 127 -11.56 3.04 8.44
C PRO A 127 -12.16 2.22 7.29
N LYS A 128 -13.40 2.54 6.93
CA LYS A 128 -14.10 1.92 5.78
C LYS A 128 -13.34 2.12 4.45
N PRO A 129 -13.41 1.17 3.51
CA PRO A 129 -12.79 1.30 2.20
C PRO A 129 -13.31 2.51 1.42
N ALA A 130 -12.45 3.07 0.55
CA ALA A 130 -12.85 4.16 -0.32
C ALA A 130 -13.95 3.72 -1.30
N ILE A 131 -14.94 4.60 -1.51
CA ILE A 131 -16.03 4.41 -2.47
C ILE A 131 -15.55 4.85 -3.84
N HIS A 132 -15.03 3.90 -4.62
CA HIS A 132 -14.55 4.13 -5.99
C HIS A 132 -15.62 4.76 -6.90
N ALA A 133 -16.89 4.37 -6.74
CA ALA A 133 -18.00 4.92 -7.53
C ALA A 133 -18.12 6.46 -7.43
N ASN A 134 -17.65 7.05 -6.33
CA ASN A 134 -17.73 8.49 -6.07
C ASN A 134 -16.44 9.23 -6.44
N MET A 135 -15.40 8.54 -6.89
CA MET A 135 -14.11 9.15 -7.18
C MET A 135 -13.93 9.43 -8.68
N PRO A 136 -13.53 10.66 -9.06
CA PRO A 136 -13.22 11.00 -10.44
C PRO A 136 -11.79 10.56 -10.77
N PHE A 137 -11.56 9.28 -11.03
CA PHE A 137 -10.21 8.73 -11.26
C PHE A 137 -9.46 9.37 -12.44
N ASP A 138 -10.17 9.89 -13.44
CA ASP A 138 -9.56 10.62 -14.56
C ASP A 138 -8.92 11.95 -14.13
N LYS A 139 -9.38 12.54 -13.02
CA LYS A 139 -8.83 13.77 -12.45
C LYS A 139 -7.75 13.52 -11.41
N LEU A 140 -7.56 12.26 -11.00
CA LEU A 140 -6.55 11.91 -10.02
C LEU A 140 -5.17 11.79 -10.70
N PRO A 141 -4.13 12.40 -10.09
CA PRO A 141 -2.78 12.29 -10.60
C PRO A 141 -2.32 10.82 -10.67
N ILE A 142 -1.58 10.47 -11.72
CA ILE A 142 -1.19 9.07 -11.97
C ILE A 142 -0.22 8.56 -10.89
N GLU A 143 0.63 9.44 -10.37
CA GLU A 143 1.57 9.15 -9.29
C GLU A 143 0.83 8.78 -8.01
N TYR A 144 -0.29 9.44 -7.71
CA TYR A 144 -1.11 9.11 -6.55
C TYR A 144 -1.74 7.72 -6.70
N LEU A 145 -2.33 7.43 -7.88
CA LEU A 145 -2.93 6.13 -8.18
C LEU A 145 -1.89 5.00 -8.18
N TYR A 146 -0.72 5.26 -8.75
CA TYR A 146 0.40 4.34 -8.73
C TYR A 146 0.82 4.05 -7.29
N ASN A 147 1.07 5.08 -6.48
CA ASN A 147 1.56 4.90 -5.13
C ASN A 147 0.55 4.15 -4.24
N VAL A 148 -0.74 4.48 -4.31
CA VAL A 148 -1.76 3.82 -3.48
C VAL A 148 -1.98 2.36 -3.87
N ILE A 149 -1.85 1.99 -5.15
CA ILE A 149 -2.05 0.62 -5.61
C ILE A 149 -0.75 -0.19 -5.47
N ASN A 150 0.37 0.34 -5.97
CA ASN A 150 1.65 -0.36 -5.99
C ASN A 150 2.23 -0.52 -4.57
N HIS A 151 2.14 0.51 -3.74
CA HIS A 151 2.74 0.56 -2.40
C HIS A 151 1.72 0.55 -1.24
N GLY A 152 0.42 0.50 -1.55
CA GLY A 152 -0.65 0.41 -0.55
C GLY A 152 -1.03 1.76 0.08
N GLY A 153 -1.98 1.72 1.00
CA GLY A 153 -2.58 2.92 1.59
C GLY A 153 -1.57 3.78 2.37
N VAL A 154 -0.66 3.15 3.11
CA VAL A 154 0.33 3.86 3.94
C VAL A 154 1.26 4.77 3.14
N ALA A 155 1.54 4.42 1.88
CA ALA A 155 2.43 5.20 1.01
C ALA A 155 1.88 6.61 0.72
N VAL A 156 0.56 6.79 0.83
CA VAL A 156 -0.14 8.06 0.63
C VAL A 156 -0.86 8.52 1.90
N GLY A 157 -0.43 8.05 3.08
CA GLY A 157 -1.00 8.43 4.37
C GLY A 157 -2.43 7.93 4.61
N LYS A 158 -2.82 6.82 3.97
CA LYS A 158 -4.13 6.15 4.15
C LYS A 158 -3.97 4.88 4.99
N SER A 159 -5.09 4.19 5.21
CA SER A 159 -5.18 3.01 6.07
C SER A 159 -4.16 1.92 5.68
N PRO A 160 -3.51 1.26 6.66
CA PRO A 160 -2.67 0.09 6.42
C PRO A 160 -3.47 -1.14 5.96
N ASN A 161 -4.80 -1.11 6.08
CA ASN A 161 -5.67 -2.20 5.59
C ASN A 161 -5.73 -2.25 4.06
N MET A 162 -5.28 -1.21 3.35
CA MET A 162 -5.06 -1.27 1.90
C MET A 162 -3.63 -1.74 1.63
N PRO A 163 -3.42 -3.02 1.27
CA PRO A 163 -2.08 -3.58 1.11
C PRO A 163 -1.41 -3.07 -0.17
N TYR A 164 -0.12 -3.34 -0.30
CA TYR A 164 0.63 -3.11 -1.53
C TYR A 164 0.34 -4.22 -2.54
N TRP A 165 0.07 -3.86 -3.80
CA TRP A 165 -0.27 -4.84 -4.85
C TRP A 165 0.85 -5.05 -5.87
N GLY A 166 1.88 -4.20 -5.87
CA GLY A 166 2.95 -4.25 -6.87
C GLY A 166 3.64 -5.61 -7.01
N LEU A 167 3.85 -6.32 -5.90
CA LEU A 167 4.45 -7.67 -5.90
C LEU A 167 3.47 -8.78 -6.31
N THR A 168 2.17 -8.54 -6.14
CA THR A 168 1.12 -9.53 -6.43
C THR A 168 0.69 -9.50 -7.89
N ILE A 169 0.47 -8.30 -8.45
CA ILE A 169 -0.07 -8.13 -9.82
C ILE A 169 0.97 -7.59 -10.81
N GLY A 170 2.17 -7.23 -10.35
CA GLY A 170 3.24 -6.68 -11.18
C GLY A 170 2.93 -5.29 -11.75
N GLN A 171 3.92 -4.68 -12.41
CA GLN A 171 3.78 -3.33 -12.97
C GLN A 171 2.68 -3.24 -14.04
N GLN A 172 2.61 -4.21 -14.94
CA GLN A 172 1.52 -4.25 -15.94
C GLN A 172 0.15 -4.40 -15.27
N GLY A 173 0.02 -5.18 -14.19
CA GLY A 173 -1.25 -5.34 -13.50
C GLY A 173 -1.69 -4.05 -12.80
N VAL A 174 -0.74 -3.33 -12.18
CA VAL A 174 -1.01 -2.00 -11.61
C VAL A 174 -1.48 -1.03 -12.69
N ALA A 175 -0.79 -0.97 -13.83
CA ALA A 175 -1.14 -0.12 -14.96
C ALA A 175 -2.57 -0.41 -15.48
N ASP A 176 -2.92 -1.68 -15.62
CA ASP A 176 -4.23 -2.10 -16.12
C ASP A 176 -5.37 -1.82 -15.14
N VAL A 177 -5.15 -2.03 -13.84
CA VAL A 177 -6.14 -1.67 -12.81
C VAL A 177 -6.37 -0.17 -12.82
N ILE A 178 -5.33 0.66 -12.94
CA ILE A 178 -5.47 2.11 -13.05
C ILE A 178 -6.31 2.49 -14.28
N ALA A 179 -6.04 1.87 -15.43
CA ALA A 179 -6.83 2.08 -16.64
C ALA A 179 -8.31 1.68 -16.46
N TYR A 180 -8.56 0.52 -15.82
CA TYR A 180 -9.91 0.07 -15.51
C TYR A 180 -10.65 1.04 -14.57
N LEU A 181 -10.00 1.52 -13.52
CA LEU A 181 -10.58 2.47 -12.58
C LEU A 181 -11.00 3.77 -13.28
N ARG A 182 -10.12 4.31 -14.12
CA ARG A 182 -10.36 5.51 -14.93
C ARG A 182 -11.55 5.36 -15.87
N VAL A 183 -11.65 4.24 -16.58
CA VAL A 183 -12.76 4.01 -17.53
C VAL A 183 -14.08 3.73 -16.81
N THR A 184 -14.04 2.99 -15.70
CA THR A 184 -15.26 2.46 -15.04
C THR A 184 -15.89 3.44 -14.06
N PHE A 185 -15.08 4.15 -13.29
CA PHE A 185 -15.56 4.98 -12.19
C PHE A 185 -15.31 6.46 -12.50
N LYS A 186 -16.37 7.18 -12.87
CA LYS A 186 -16.32 8.61 -13.24
C LYS A 186 -16.61 9.57 -12.10
N GLY A 187 -17.00 9.05 -10.93
CA GLY A 187 -17.54 9.83 -9.82
C GLY A 187 -19.02 10.18 -10.03
N ILE A 188 -19.67 10.68 -8.97
CA ILE A 188 -21.04 11.21 -9.08
C ILE A 188 -20.96 12.51 -9.89
N PRO A 189 -21.81 12.72 -10.91
CA PRO A 189 -22.02 14.05 -11.49
C PRO A 189 -22.36 15.03 -10.37
N GLU A 190 -21.80 16.24 -10.39
CA GLU A 190 -22.28 17.30 -9.49
C GLU A 190 -23.80 17.41 -9.62
N ALA A 191 -24.51 17.26 -8.49
CA ALA A 191 -25.96 17.21 -8.30
C ALA A 191 -26.64 15.82 -8.39
N ALA A 192 -26.81 15.18 -7.22
CA ALA A 192 -28.13 14.86 -6.63
C ALA A 192 -27.95 13.89 -5.44
N SER A 193 -27.59 14.44 -4.28
CA SER A 193 -27.94 13.79 -3.02
C SER A 193 -29.42 14.09 -2.75
N SER A 194 -30.31 13.20 -3.17
CA SER A 194 -31.65 13.11 -2.59
C SER A 194 -31.79 11.71 -2.03
N ALA A 195 -31.75 11.64 -0.71
CA ALA A 195 -32.11 10.47 0.07
C ALA A 195 -33.50 9.96 -0.36
N GLY A 196 -33.53 8.77 -0.93
CA GLY A 196 -34.73 7.96 -1.11
C GLY A 196 -34.47 6.64 -0.42
N SER A 197 -34.98 6.50 0.80
CA SER A 197 -35.01 5.24 1.52
C SER A 197 -35.98 4.29 0.84
N GLU A 198 -35.48 3.30 0.11
CA GLU A 198 -36.23 2.09 -0.20
C GLU A 198 -35.58 0.88 0.48
N PRO A 199 -36.38 -0.01 1.10
CA PRO A 199 -35.84 -1.15 1.82
C PRO A 199 -35.20 -2.12 0.84
N SER A 200 -33.92 -2.47 1.09
CA SER A 200 -33.23 -3.47 0.28
C SER A 200 -34.02 -4.78 0.32
N ALA A 201 -34.52 -5.22 -0.84
CA ALA A 201 -34.90 -6.60 -1.03
C ALA A 201 -33.65 -7.45 -0.80
N ALA A 202 -33.57 -8.07 0.37
CA ALA A 202 -32.53 -9.04 0.66
C ALA A 202 -32.65 -10.17 -0.37
N CYS A 203 -31.64 -10.32 -1.24
CA CYS A 203 -31.46 -11.57 -1.98
C CYS A 203 -31.01 -12.64 -0.99
N VAL A 204 -31.98 -13.19 -0.26
CA VAL A 204 -31.80 -14.40 0.56
C VAL A 204 -31.48 -15.54 -0.40
N GLN A 205 -30.21 -15.91 -0.48
CA GLN A 205 -29.81 -17.15 -1.14
C GLN A 205 -30.34 -18.31 -0.30
N PRO A 206 -31.19 -19.21 -0.82
CA PRO A 206 -31.65 -20.37 -0.06
C PRO A 206 -30.46 -21.32 0.18
N ARG A 207 -29.90 -21.30 1.39
CA ARG A 207 -28.90 -22.28 1.81
C ARG A 207 -29.60 -23.61 2.06
N LYS A 208 -29.42 -24.58 1.16
CA LYS A 208 -29.66 -26.00 1.43
C LYS A 208 -28.49 -26.57 2.25
N THR A 209 -28.31 -26.11 3.47
CA THR A 209 -27.36 -26.72 4.41
C THR A 209 -28.16 -27.51 5.45
N ALA A 210 -27.97 -28.82 5.49
CA ALA A 210 -28.49 -29.65 6.57
C ALA A 210 -27.77 -29.28 7.88
N MET A 211 -28.49 -29.38 9.00
CA MET A 211 -27.90 -29.18 10.32
C MET A 211 -26.79 -30.22 10.52
N ALA A 212 -25.62 -29.78 11.03
CA ALA A 212 -24.55 -30.71 11.36
C ALA A 212 -25.08 -31.73 12.38
N PRO A 213 -24.71 -33.02 12.28
CA PRO A 213 -25.19 -34.01 13.23
C PRO A 213 -24.74 -33.66 14.65
N ASN A 214 -25.56 -33.98 15.66
CA ASN A 214 -25.34 -33.54 17.05
C ASN A 214 -24.01 -34.04 17.67
N ASP A 215 -23.39 -35.06 17.10
CA ASP A 215 -22.10 -35.59 17.56
C ASP A 215 -20.96 -34.59 17.36
N TYR A 216 -21.07 -33.68 16.38
CA TYR A 216 -20.06 -32.66 16.09
C TYR A 216 -19.85 -31.68 17.24
N LEU A 217 -20.89 -31.39 18.04
CA LEU A 217 -20.81 -30.53 19.22
C LEU A 217 -20.00 -31.15 20.37
N THR A 218 -19.79 -32.46 20.32
CA THR A 218 -19.07 -33.22 21.36
C THR A 218 -17.64 -33.57 20.95
N ARG A 219 -17.22 -33.24 19.71
CA ARG A 219 -15.86 -33.49 19.26
C ARG A 219 -14.91 -32.44 19.81
N THR A 220 -13.91 -32.89 20.56
CA THR A 220 -12.80 -32.06 21.01
C THR A 220 -11.68 -32.06 19.97
N ASN A 221 -10.94 -30.95 19.89
CA ASN A 221 -9.81 -30.83 18.97
C ASN A 221 -8.74 -31.88 19.34
N PRO A 222 -8.34 -32.78 18.43
CA PRO A 222 -7.34 -33.81 18.71
C PRO A 222 -5.91 -33.25 18.79
N VAL A 223 -5.73 -31.96 18.50
CA VAL A 223 -4.44 -31.27 18.65
C VAL A 223 -4.35 -30.73 20.09
N PRO A 224 -3.36 -31.14 20.89
CA PRO A 224 -3.14 -30.58 22.21
C PRO A 224 -2.81 -29.08 22.11
N ALA A 225 -3.28 -28.31 23.10
CA ALA A 225 -3.04 -26.88 23.22
C ALA A 225 -1.56 -26.53 23.40
#